data_AF-A0A9R1HJX9-F1
#
_entry.id   AF-A0A9R1HJX9-F1
#
_cell.length_a   1.000
_cell.length_b   1.000
_cell.length_c   1.000
_cell.angle_alpha   90.00
_cell.angle_beta   90.00
_cell.angle_gamma   90.00
#
_symmetry.space_group_name_H-M   'P 1'
#
loop_
_entity.id
_entity.type
_entity.pdbx_description
1 polymer ?
#
loop_
_entity_poly.entity_id
_entity_poly.type
_entity_poly.pdbx_seq_one_letter_code
_entity_poly.pdbx_strand_id
1 'polypeptide(L)'
;MGCGYVVISIFLCFSFTPYCITLAKSTDVGGNLQMNKKYAMWRTRPGGFYGLRAEISIWGSPNQEYSQDSGASIQIYCQDGGHYNLIEAGFHVSPSLYHNRDVRFFTYWTKDFKSAGCYNLRCKGFVPASGAALVPGQAVTPPSSYGEYDHYVRLSPNKDPKSEDWVVYRHDLQTPSFLGYFPVQLCSGTPRIEALTGFVNYLKSTHGPPMGSGHFPDEKDDDKTTAYFRHVKNYDSKGRAFEPVTVNMTPLVDKPDCYTETDFLPGINKGYHFHYGGPSGCVG
;
A
#
# COMPACT_ATOMS: atom_id res chain seq x y z
N MET A 1 21.29 11.96 -16.74
CA MET A 1 21.47 10.57 -16.27
C MET A 1 20.95 10.51 -14.83
N GLY A 2 19.68 10.17 -14.64
CA GLY A 2 19.06 10.12 -13.32
C GLY A 2 19.01 8.67 -12.83
N CYS A 3 19.70 8.35 -11.73
CA CYS A 3 19.49 7.09 -11.04
C CYS A 3 18.06 7.07 -10.51
N GLY A 4 17.16 6.37 -11.20
CA GLY A 4 15.88 5.98 -10.64
C GLY A 4 16.10 4.89 -9.60
N TYR A 5 15.44 4.99 -8.45
CA TYR A 5 15.47 3.97 -7.40
C TYR A 5 14.36 2.94 -7.63
N VAL A 6 14.67 1.69 -7.33
CA VAL A 6 13.81 0.52 -7.36
C VAL A 6 14.19 -0.28 -6.12
N VAL A 7 13.17 -0.65 -5.36
CA VAL A 7 13.31 -1.39 -4.11
C VAL A 7 13.48 -2.87 -4.46
N ILE A 8 14.63 -3.44 -4.12
CA ILE A 8 14.87 -4.88 -4.18
C ILE A 8 14.65 -5.45 -2.76
N SER A 9 13.90 -6.54 -2.58
CA SER A 9 13.54 -7.11 -1.28
C SER A 9 14.11 -8.53 -1.08
N ILE A 10 15.33 -8.67 -0.57
CA ILE A 10 15.95 -10.00 -0.46
C ILE A 10 15.35 -10.83 0.71
N PHE A 11 14.63 -11.92 0.40
CA PHE A 11 14.18 -12.91 1.38
C PHE A 11 15.18 -14.07 1.55
N LEU A 12 15.52 -14.39 2.79
CA LEU A 12 16.18 -15.64 3.19
C LEU A 12 15.11 -16.60 3.72
N CYS A 13 14.91 -17.73 3.04
CA CYS A 13 14.05 -18.81 3.50
C CYS A 13 14.85 -19.72 4.44
N PHE A 14 14.41 -19.88 5.69
CA PHE A 14 14.73 -21.07 6.47
C PHE A 14 13.44 -21.87 6.67
N SER A 15 13.46 -23.11 6.19
CA SER A 15 12.40 -24.09 6.32
C SER A 15 12.17 -24.51 7.77
N PHE A 16 10.92 -24.87 8.06
CA PHE A 16 10.35 -25.49 9.28
C PHE A 16 9.66 -24.54 10.28
N THR A 17 8.31 -24.45 10.15
CA THR A 17 7.27 -24.02 11.13
C THR A 17 7.08 -22.52 11.46
N PRO A 18 5.83 -22.11 11.79
CA PRO A 18 4.76 -21.70 10.88
C PRO A 18 4.90 -20.24 10.38
N TYR A 19 4.78 -20.05 9.06
CA TYR A 19 4.38 -18.83 8.34
C TYR A 19 4.65 -17.45 8.97
N CYS A 20 5.91 -17.16 9.33
CA CYS A 20 6.37 -15.80 9.50
C CYS A 20 6.87 -15.26 8.15
N ILE A 21 6.24 -14.22 7.63
CA ILE A 21 6.88 -13.38 6.60
C ILE A 21 7.95 -12.57 7.32
N THR A 22 9.19 -13.02 7.27
CA THR A 22 10.33 -12.26 7.78
C THR A 22 10.61 -11.11 6.81
N LEU A 23 10.42 -9.86 7.24
CA LEU A 23 10.61 -8.69 6.37
C LEU A 23 12.07 -8.61 5.86
N ALA A 24 12.19 -8.48 4.54
CA ALA A 24 13.44 -8.48 3.81
C ALA A 24 14.23 -7.18 3.96
N LYS A 25 15.55 -7.29 3.89
CA LYS A 25 16.47 -6.16 3.77
C LYS A 25 16.32 -5.56 2.38
N SER A 26 16.01 -4.25 2.31
CA SER A 26 15.87 -3.55 1.04
C SER A 26 17.17 -2.86 0.64
N THR A 27 17.50 -2.93 -0.65
CA THR A 27 18.62 -2.19 -1.25
C THR A 27 18.14 -1.30 -2.40
N ASP A 28 18.90 -0.24 -2.69
CA ASP A 28 18.69 0.59 -3.87
C ASP A 28 19.05 -0.15 -5.19
N VAL A 29 18.72 0.48 -6.33
CA VAL A 29 19.06 -0.02 -7.69
C VAL A 29 20.56 -0.18 -7.90
N GLY A 30 21.36 0.62 -7.21
CA GLY A 30 22.81 0.52 -7.24
C GLY A 30 23.38 -0.62 -6.40
N GLY A 31 22.57 -1.31 -5.58
CA GLY A 31 23.00 -2.35 -4.65
C GLY A 31 23.88 -1.83 -3.49
N ASN A 32 24.04 -0.51 -3.36
CA ASN A 32 25.02 0.11 -2.46
C ASN A 32 24.38 0.67 -1.19
N LEU A 33 23.10 1.05 -1.24
CA LEU A 33 22.41 1.69 -0.12
C LEU A 33 21.36 0.78 0.50
N GLN A 34 21.49 0.52 1.81
CA GLN A 34 20.50 -0.23 2.57
C GLN A 34 19.35 0.69 2.98
N MET A 35 18.13 0.25 2.66
CA MET A 35 16.91 0.94 3.02
C MET A 35 16.28 0.30 4.28
N ASN A 36 15.62 1.13 5.07
CA ASN A 36 14.65 0.76 6.09
C ASN A 36 13.26 0.95 5.52
N LYS A 37 12.49 -0.14 5.47
CA LYS A 37 11.07 -0.09 5.17
C LYS A 37 10.31 -0.39 6.44
N LYS A 38 9.44 0.53 6.86
CA LYS A 38 8.62 0.41 8.05
C LYS A 38 7.14 0.45 7.69
N TYR A 39 6.31 -0.20 8.50
CA TYR A 39 4.92 -0.48 8.20
C TYR A 39 4.05 -0.36 9.45
N ALA A 40 2.84 0.13 9.23
CA ALA A 40 1.69 -0.07 10.10
C ALA A 40 0.54 -0.57 9.22
N MET A 41 0.16 -1.84 9.36
CA MET A 41 -0.76 -2.49 8.44
C MET A 41 -1.67 -3.50 9.12
N TRP A 42 -2.80 -3.78 8.46
CA TRP A 42 -3.63 -4.96 8.71
C TRP A 42 -3.62 -5.87 7.49
N ARG A 43 -3.40 -7.17 7.71
CA ARG A 43 -3.32 -8.17 6.65
C ARG A 43 -4.07 -9.45 6.95
N THR A 44 -4.51 -10.16 5.92
CA THR A 44 -5.08 -11.49 6.07
C THR A 44 -4.02 -12.55 6.38
N ARG A 45 -4.43 -13.69 6.93
CA ARG A 45 -3.64 -14.94 6.81
C ARG A 45 -3.65 -15.43 5.36
N PRO A 46 -2.70 -16.28 4.92
CA PRO A 46 -2.72 -16.85 3.57
C PRO A 46 -4.04 -17.59 3.28
N GLY A 47 -4.69 -17.30 2.15
CA GLY A 47 -5.96 -17.92 1.78
C GLY A 47 -6.41 -17.65 0.33
N GLY A 48 -7.64 -18.06 0.01
CA GLY A 48 -8.26 -17.86 -1.31
C GLY A 48 -8.92 -16.49 -1.43
N PHE A 49 -8.12 -15.44 -1.59
CA PHE A 49 -8.60 -14.06 -1.67
C PHE A 49 -8.65 -13.51 -3.10
N TYR A 50 -9.51 -12.52 -3.33
CA TYR A 50 -9.87 -12.00 -4.66
C TYR A 50 -9.89 -10.47 -4.76
N GLY A 51 -9.56 -9.73 -3.71
CA GLY A 51 -9.47 -8.28 -3.73
C GLY A 51 -9.88 -7.62 -2.44
N LEU A 52 -9.47 -6.36 -2.32
CA LEU A 52 -9.88 -5.44 -1.27
C LEU A 52 -10.50 -4.17 -1.89
N ARG A 53 -11.39 -3.55 -1.13
CA ARG A 53 -11.87 -2.19 -1.36
C ARG A 53 -11.73 -1.42 -0.06
N ALA A 54 -11.14 -0.23 -0.11
CA ALA A 54 -11.04 0.64 1.06
C ALA A 54 -11.00 2.10 0.62
N GLU A 55 -11.47 2.98 1.50
CA GLU A 55 -11.12 4.40 1.47
C GLU A 55 -9.75 4.59 2.11
N ILE A 56 -8.90 5.35 1.44
CA ILE A 56 -7.55 5.69 1.88
C ILE A 56 -7.51 7.20 2.06
N SER A 57 -7.20 7.68 3.26
CA SER A 57 -6.96 9.12 3.50
C SER A 57 -5.71 9.60 2.76
N ILE A 58 -5.76 10.79 2.15
CA ILE A 58 -4.70 11.33 1.29
C ILE A 58 -3.85 12.33 2.06
N TRP A 59 -2.69 11.92 2.56
CA TRP A 59 -1.80 12.80 3.33
C TRP A 59 -0.55 13.22 2.55
N GLY A 60 -0.24 14.51 2.60
CA GLY A 60 1.01 15.08 2.06
C GLY A 60 2.16 15.03 3.06
N SER A 61 3.38 15.13 2.55
CA SER A 61 4.62 15.17 3.35
C SER A 61 5.57 16.23 2.80
N PRO A 62 5.30 17.53 3.07
CA PRO A 62 5.98 18.63 2.38
C PRO A 62 7.47 18.76 2.73
N ASN A 63 7.92 18.16 3.85
CA ASN A 63 9.30 18.24 4.33
C ASN A 63 10.10 16.95 4.05
N GLN A 64 9.56 16.04 3.25
CA GLN A 64 10.20 14.76 2.96
C GLN A 64 11.54 14.93 2.24
N GLU A 65 12.58 14.21 2.67
CA GLU A 65 13.89 14.21 2.03
C GLU A 65 13.86 13.46 0.69
N TYR A 66 14.89 13.68 -0.15
CA TYR A 66 14.92 13.16 -1.51
C TYR A 66 14.81 11.62 -1.57
N SER A 67 15.53 10.92 -0.70
CA SER A 67 15.62 9.46 -0.65
C SER A 67 14.57 8.79 0.25
N GLN A 68 13.55 9.55 0.68
CA GLN A 68 12.45 9.04 1.49
C GLN A 68 11.22 8.76 0.62
N ASP A 69 10.42 7.78 1.02
CA ASP A 69 9.10 7.46 0.49
C ASP A 69 8.13 7.32 1.67
N SER A 70 6.90 7.80 1.54
CA SER A 70 5.85 7.62 2.55
C SER A 70 4.49 7.57 1.87
N GLY A 71 3.60 6.71 2.36
CA GLY A 71 2.30 6.57 1.73
C GLY A 71 1.45 5.47 2.33
N ALA A 72 0.41 5.14 1.59
CA ALA A 72 -0.49 4.06 1.92
C ALA A 72 -1.05 3.37 0.69
N SER A 73 -1.31 2.07 0.83
CA SER A 73 -1.65 1.23 -0.30
C SER A 73 -2.45 -0.01 0.08
N ILE A 74 -3.11 -0.55 -0.93
CA ILE A 74 -3.73 -1.87 -0.91
C ILE A 74 -2.79 -2.82 -1.66
N GLN A 75 -2.38 -3.89 -0.98
CA GLN A 75 -1.38 -4.85 -1.44
C GLN A 75 -1.98 -6.24 -1.57
N ILE A 76 -1.67 -6.93 -2.66
CA ILE A 76 -2.03 -8.33 -2.89
C ILE A 76 -0.76 -9.12 -3.12
N TYR A 77 -0.44 -10.01 -2.18
CA TYR A 77 0.67 -10.95 -2.27
C TYR A 77 0.15 -12.27 -2.81
N CYS A 78 0.77 -12.82 -3.85
CA CYS A 78 0.44 -14.13 -4.40
C CYS A 78 1.62 -15.08 -4.28
N GLN A 79 1.39 -16.27 -3.73
CA GLN A 79 2.43 -17.29 -3.65
C GLN A 79 2.49 -18.11 -4.94
N ASP A 80 3.65 -18.13 -5.59
CA ASP A 80 3.92 -18.90 -6.81
C ASP A 80 5.24 -19.67 -6.67
N GLY A 81 5.18 -21.01 -6.66
CA GLY A 81 6.39 -21.84 -6.64
C GLY A 81 7.36 -21.61 -5.48
N GLY A 82 6.89 -21.12 -4.33
CA GLY A 82 7.74 -20.75 -3.19
C GLY A 82 8.30 -19.32 -3.23
N HIS A 83 7.94 -18.55 -4.25
CA HIS A 83 8.14 -17.11 -4.33
C HIS A 83 6.85 -16.38 -3.99
N TYR A 84 6.97 -15.12 -3.58
CA TYR A 84 5.83 -14.23 -3.46
C TYR A 84 5.93 -13.16 -4.55
N ASN A 85 4.83 -12.97 -5.26
CA ASN A 85 4.63 -11.85 -6.15
C ASN A 85 3.81 -10.81 -5.38
N LEU A 86 3.93 -9.55 -5.77
CA LEU A 86 3.16 -8.46 -5.18
C LEU A 86 2.63 -7.56 -6.29
N ILE A 87 1.37 -7.19 -6.18
CA ILE A 87 0.78 -6.05 -6.87
C ILE A 87 0.21 -5.09 -5.84
N GLU A 88 0.33 -3.80 -6.11
CA GLU A 88 0.03 -2.75 -5.16
C GLU A 88 -0.51 -1.52 -5.88
N ALA A 89 -1.54 -0.90 -5.30
CA ALA A 89 -2.06 0.39 -5.75
C ALA A 89 -2.36 1.26 -4.53
N GLY A 90 -1.98 2.54 -4.61
CA GLY A 90 -2.08 3.44 -3.47
C GLY A 90 -1.66 4.86 -3.78
N PHE A 91 -1.34 5.59 -2.72
CA PHE A 91 -0.89 6.98 -2.77
C PHE A 91 0.39 7.13 -1.98
N HIS A 92 1.35 7.88 -2.52
CA HIS A 92 2.61 8.15 -1.83
C HIS A 92 3.17 9.52 -2.19
N VAL A 93 4.10 9.98 -1.35
CA VAL A 93 5.00 11.08 -1.65
C VAL A 93 6.37 10.47 -1.87
N SER A 94 6.92 10.59 -3.08
CA SER A 94 8.20 9.99 -3.44
C SER A 94 9.06 10.98 -4.24
N PRO A 95 9.86 11.82 -3.56
CA PRO A 95 10.65 12.86 -4.22
C PRO A 95 11.70 12.31 -5.18
N SER A 96 12.27 11.14 -4.88
CA SER A 96 13.19 10.46 -5.79
C SER A 96 12.54 9.99 -7.09
N LEU A 97 11.23 9.70 -7.06
CA LEU A 97 10.50 9.17 -8.21
C LEU A 97 9.93 10.28 -9.11
N TYR A 98 9.51 11.40 -8.53
CA TYR A 98 8.80 12.48 -9.23
C TYR A 98 9.51 13.83 -9.24
N HIS A 99 10.63 13.98 -8.51
CA HIS A 99 11.36 15.24 -8.34
C HIS A 99 10.52 16.38 -7.72
N ASN A 100 9.44 16.03 -7.02
CA ASN A 100 8.62 16.92 -6.22
C ASN A 100 7.97 16.17 -5.04
N ARG A 101 7.17 16.87 -4.22
CA ARG A 101 6.58 16.31 -2.98
C ARG A 101 5.06 16.19 -3.06
N ASP A 102 4.51 16.16 -4.26
CA ASP A 102 3.08 16.01 -4.44
C ASP A 102 2.67 14.58 -4.08
N VAL A 103 1.50 14.42 -3.47
CA VAL A 103 0.90 13.10 -3.28
C VAL A 103 0.50 12.56 -4.65
N ARG A 104 0.91 11.34 -4.95
CA ARG A 104 0.74 10.74 -6.28
C ARG A 104 0.06 9.40 -6.16
N PHE A 105 -0.90 9.15 -7.04
CA PHE A 105 -1.40 7.79 -7.24
C PHE A 105 -0.27 6.95 -7.84
N PHE A 106 -0.02 5.78 -7.28
CA PHE A 106 1.00 4.88 -7.79
C PHE A 106 0.48 3.46 -7.91
N THR A 107 1.11 2.74 -8.82
CA THR A 107 1.01 1.29 -8.92
C THR A 107 2.41 0.70 -8.76
N TYR A 108 2.52 -0.44 -8.13
CA TYR A 108 3.78 -1.16 -8.01
C TYR A 108 3.55 -2.65 -8.20
N TRP A 109 4.51 -3.34 -8.79
CA TRP A 109 4.50 -4.79 -8.85
C TRP A 109 5.90 -5.39 -8.74
N THR A 110 6.01 -6.61 -8.23
CA THR A 110 7.21 -7.44 -8.34
C THR A 110 6.85 -8.92 -8.55
N LYS A 111 7.68 -9.61 -9.35
CA LYS A 111 7.52 -11.04 -9.71
C LYS A 111 8.21 -11.99 -8.74
N ASP A 112 9.23 -11.51 -8.05
CA ASP A 112 9.86 -12.21 -6.97
C ASP A 112 10.50 -11.12 -6.12
N PHE A 113 10.37 -11.18 -4.81
CA PHE A 113 10.94 -10.14 -3.95
C PHE A 113 12.47 -10.01 -4.15
N LYS A 114 13.14 -11.03 -4.71
CA LYS A 114 14.57 -11.02 -5.04
C LYS A 114 14.93 -10.03 -6.15
N SER A 115 14.01 -9.78 -7.08
CA SER A 115 14.19 -8.88 -8.21
C SER A 115 13.65 -7.48 -7.87
N ALA A 116 14.21 -6.49 -8.56
CA ALA A 116 13.73 -5.12 -8.50
C ALA A 116 12.28 -5.07 -9.02
N GLY A 117 11.33 -4.58 -8.22
CA GLY A 117 9.96 -4.39 -8.68
C GLY A 117 9.84 -3.21 -9.65
N CYS A 118 8.62 -2.77 -9.94
CA CYS A 118 8.45 -1.67 -10.86
C CYS A 118 7.29 -0.75 -10.51
N TYR A 119 7.62 0.53 -10.42
CA TYR A 119 6.66 1.60 -10.20
C TYR A 119 6.01 2.05 -11.51
N ASN A 120 4.72 2.34 -11.43
CA ASN A 120 3.91 2.98 -12.46
C ASN A 120 4.07 2.28 -13.81
N LEU A 121 4.24 3.08 -14.87
CA LEU A 121 4.37 2.62 -16.24
C LEU A 121 5.85 2.52 -16.68
N ARG A 122 6.80 2.49 -15.74
CA ARG A 122 8.23 2.36 -16.05
C ARG A 122 8.56 0.99 -16.64
N CYS A 123 7.76 -0.02 -16.32
CA CYS A 123 7.83 -1.37 -16.90
C CYS A 123 6.43 -1.82 -17.31
N LYS A 124 6.39 -2.83 -18.18
CA LYS A 124 5.13 -3.48 -18.56
C LYS A 124 4.59 -4.28 -17.37
N GLY A 125 3.51 -3.81 -16.76
CA GLY A 125 2.81 -4.57 -15.73
C GLY A 125 1.50 -3.96 -15.22
N PHE A 126 1.33 -2.64 -15.28
CA PHE A 126 0.00 -2.03 -15.17
C PHE A 126 -0.42 -1.48 -16.54
N VAL A 127 -1.66 -1.73 -16.93
CA VAL A 127 -2.24 -1.24 -18.19
C VAL A 127 -3.37 -0.27 -17.84
N PRO A 128 -3.16 1.05 -17.99
CA PRO A 128 -4.21 2.05 -17.73
C PRO A 128 -5.40 1.88 -18.66
N ALA A 129 -6.59 2.12 -18.14
CA ALA A 129 -7.80 2.16 -18.95
C ALA A 129 -7.89 3.47 -19.75
N SER A 130 -8.47 3.40 -20.96
CA SER A 130 -8.84 4.60 -21.71
C SER A 130 -9.88 5.41 -20.93
N GLY A 131 -9.64 6.70 -20.74
CA GLY A 131 -10.54 7.57 -19.98
C GLY A 131 -10.51 7.36 -18.46
N ALA A 132 -9.49 6.69 -17.91
CA ALA A 132 -9.32 6.54 -16.46
C ALA A 132 -9.32 7.90 -15.76
N ALA A 133 -10.10 8.04 -14.68
CA ALA A 133 -10.17 9.27 -13.90
C ALA A 133 -8.87 9.56 -13.10
N LEU A 134 -7.97 8.58 -13.04
CA LEU A 134 -6.70 8.66 -12.33
C LEU A 134 -5.72 7.67 -12.96
N VAL A 135 -4.53 8.12 -13.34
CA VAL A 135 -3.48 7.28 -13.94
C VAL A 135 -2.20 7.22 -13.09
N PRO A 136 -1.42 6.13 -13.13
CA PRO A 136 -0.22 6.00 -12.30
C PRO A 136 0.77 7.15 -12.50
N GLY A 137 1.21 7.76 -11.40
CA GLY A 137 2.08 8.94 -11.37
C GLY A 137 1.34 10.28 -11.44
N GLN A 138 0.02 10.30 -11.58
CA GLN A 138 -0.77 11.52 -11.52
C GLN A 138 -0.80 12.07 -10.09
N ALA A 139 -0.62 13.38 -9.95
CA ALA A 139 -0.75 14.08 -8.67
C ALA A 139 -2.21 14.10 -8.22
N VAL A 140 -2.44 13.96 -6.92
CA VAL A 140 -3.75 13.99 -6.28
C VAL A 140 -3.81 15.21 -5.38
N THR A 141 -4.87 16.00 -5.54
CA THR A 141 -5.05 17.28 -4.86
C THR A 141 -6.53 17.55 -4.60
N PRO A 142 -6.87 18.26 -3.51
CA PRO A 142 -6.00 18.62 -2.37
C PRO A 142 -5.72 17.42 -1.45
N PRO A 143 -4.55 17.38 -0.77
CA PRO A 143 -4.32 16.45 0.34
C PRO A 143 -5.08 16.89 1.59
N SER A 144 -5.32 15.95 2.51
CA SER A 144 -5.81 16.21 3.86
C SER A 144 -4.91 17.18 4.61
N SER A 145 -5.50 17.91 5.55
CA SER A 145 -4.85 18.89 6.42
C SER A 145 -5.27 18.65 7.86
N TYR A 146 -4.28 18.68 8.74
CA TYR A 146 -4.46 18.32 10.14
C TYR A 146 -5.51 19.21 10.81
N GLY A 147 -6.59 18.62 11.31
CA GLY A 147 -7.68 19.29 12.02
C GLY A 147 -8.65 20.09 11.14
N GLU A 148 -8.40 20.21 9.83
CA GLU A 148 -9.19 21.06 8.93
C GLU A 148 -9.98 20.23 7.91
N TYR A 149 -9.28 19.69 6.91
CA TYR A 149 -9.88 18.98 5.78
C TYR A 149 -9.48 17.49 5.73
N ASP A 150 -10.49 16.63 5.61
CA ASP A 150 -10.34 15.18 5.34
C ASP A 150 -10.61 14.91 3.86
N HIS A 151 -9.57 14.47 3.14
CA HIS A 151 -9.64 14.02 1.75
C HIS A 151 -9.27 12.55 1.65
N TYR A 152 -10.06 11.81 0.87
CA TYR A 152 -9.86 10.37 0.69
C TYR A 152 -10.15 9.94 -0.75
N VAL A 153 -9.64 8.78 -1.13
CA VAL A 153 -9.98 8.10 -2.37
C VAL A 153 -10.34 6.65 -2.06
N ARG A 154 -11.40 6.13 -2.69
CA ARG A 154 -11.85 4.75 -2.50
C ARG A 154 -11.31 3.87 -3.62
N LEU A 155 -10.23 3.14 -3.35
CA LEU A 155 -9.62 2.23 -4.31
C LEU A 155 -10.16 0.81 -4.16
N SER A 156 -10.15 0.07 -5.26
CA SER A 156 -10.47 -1.34 -5.25
C SER A 156 -9.67 -2.18 -6.24
N PRO A 157 -8.49 -2.64 -5.84
CA PRO A 157 -7.80 -3.75 -6.48
C PRO A 157 -8.56 -5.06 -6.23
N ASN A 158 -9.07 -5.67 -7.28
CA ASN A 158 -9.77 -6.95 -7.20
C ASN A 158 -9.57 -7.77 -8.48
N LYS A 159 -9.79 -9.07 -8.39
CA LYS A 159 -9.63 -9.99 -9.49
C LYS A 159 -10.93 -10.06 -10.29
N ASP A 160 -10.86 -9.72 -11.57
CA ASP A 160 -12.00 -9.82 -12.47
C ASP A 160 -12.34 -11.30 -12.73
N PRO A 161 -13.58 -11.74 -12.51
CA PRO A 161 -13.96 -13.15 -12.65
C PRO A 161 -14.09 -13.62 -14.11
N LYS A 162 -13.95 -12.73 -15.11
CA LYS A 162 -14.03 -13.07 -16.53
C LYS A 162 -12.65 -13.12 -17.17
N SER A 163 -11.85 -12.07 -17.04
CA SER A 163 -10.50 -12.01 -17.60
C SER A 163 -9.45 -12.60 -16.68
N GLU A 164 -9.76 -12.78 -15.39
CA GLU A 164 -8.84 -13.21 -14.34
C GLU A 164 -7.75 -12.18 -13.99
N ASP A 165 -7.74 -11.02 -14.65
CA ASP A 165 -6.81 -9.93 -14.39
C ASP A 165 -7.15 -9.21 -13.08
N TRP A 166 -6.15 -8.54 -12.51
CA TRP A 166 -6.34 -7.73 -11.31
C TRP A 166 -6.68 -6.30 -11.69
N VAL A 167 -7.97 -6.00 -11.68
CA VAL A 167 -8.53 -4.69 -12.02
C VAL A 167 -8.42 -3.72 -10.83
N VAL A 168 -8.24 -2.44 -11.13
CA VAL A 168 -8.25 -1.37 -10.12
C VAL A 168 -9.35 -0.37 -10.46
N TYR A 169 -10.30 -0.19 -9.53
CA TYR A 169 -11.38 0.79 -9.63
C TYR A 169 -11.24 1.91 -8.61
N ARG A 170 -11.72 3.10 -8.97
CA ARG A 170 -11.98 4.22 -8.05
C ARG A 170 -13.49 4.35 -7.81
N HIS A 171 -13.93 4.24 -6.56
CA HIS A 171 -15.34 4.10 -6.18
C HIS A 171 -15.95 5.32 -5.44
N ASP A 172 -15.16 6.36 -5.14
CA ASP A 172 -15.62 7.60 -4.49
C ASP A 172 -16.26 8.61 -5.46
N LEU A 173 -16.31 8.29 -6.75
CA LEU A 173 -16.93 9.10 -7.80
C LEU A 173 -18.42 8.73 -7.99
N GLN A 174 -19.19 9.62 -8.61
CA GLN A 174 -20.62 9.38 -8.93
C GLN A 174 -20.81 8.09 -9.74
N THR A 175 -19.88 7.79 -10.66
CA THR A 175 -19.78 6.50 -11.35
C THR A 175 -18.38 5.93 -11.10
N PRO A 176 -18.25 4.67 -10.64
CA PRO A 176 -16.94 4.07 -10.45
C PRO A 176 -16.10 4.12 -11.72
N SER A 177 -14.87 4.62 -11.61
CA SER A 177 -13.95 4.70 -12.75
C SER A 177 -13.04 3.48 -12.76
N PHE A 178 -13.04 2.74 -13.88
CA PHE A 178 -12.04 1.72 -14.14
C PHE A 178 -10.71 2.41 -14.43
N LEU A 179 -9.70 2.19 -13.59
CA LEU A 179 -8.39 2.85 -13.72
C LEU A 179 -7.43 2.06 -14.62
N GLY A 180 -7.61 0.74 -14.69
CA GLY A 180 -6.73 -0.17 -15.42
C GLY A 180 -6.60 -1.51 -14.70
N TYR A 181 -5.65 -2.33 -15.15
CA TYR A 181 -5.44 -3.66 -14.61
C TYR A 181 -3.97 -4.08 -14.59
N PHE A 182 -3.64 -5.00 -13.68
CA PHE A 182 -2.43 -5.81 -13.74
C PHE A 182 -2.77 -7.15 -14.40
N PRO A 183 -2.01 -7.60 -15.42
CA PRO A 183 -2.22 -8.90 -16.03
C PRO A 183 -2.13 -10.04 -15.01
N VAL A 184 -2.98 -11.06 -15.16
CA VAL A 184 -3.06 -12.22 -14.24
C VAL A 184 -1.71 -12.86 -13.93
N GLN A 185 -0.77 -12.86 -14.89
CA GLN A 185 0.55 -13.46 -14.74
C GLN A 185 1.42 -12.78 -13.68
N LEU A 186 1.09 -11.55 -13.26
CA LEU A 186 1.81 -10.88 -12.19
C LEU A 186 1.43 -11.44 -10.80
N CYS A 187 0.23 -11.99 -10.64
CA CYS A 187 -0.26 -12.46 -9.34
C CYS A 187 -1.27 -13.59 -9.54
N SER A 188 -0.86 -14.67 -10.21
CA SER A 188 -1.72 -15.83 -10.50
C SER A 188 -1.85 -16.77 -9.30
N GLY A 189 -0.76 -16.89 -8.53
CA GLY A 189 -0.58 -17.89 -7.48
C GLY A 189 -1.54 -17.80 -6.29
N THR A 190 -1.64 -18.92 -5.58
CA THR A 190 -2.38 -19.09 -4.31
C THR A 190 -1.58 -19.96 -3.35
N PRO A 191 -1.67 -19.79 -2.02
CA PRO A 191 -2.53 -18.83 -1.31
C PRO A 191 -2.12 -17.38 -1.53
N ARG A 192 -3.04 -16.46 -1.23
CA ARG A 192 -2.85 -15.00 -1.31
C ARG A 192 -2.96 -14.37 0.05
N ILE A 193 -2.35 -13.20 0.19
CA ILE A 193 -2.48 -12.32 1.36
C ILE A 193 -2.90 -10.95 0.85
N GLU A 194 -3.88 -10.35 1.51
CA GLU A 194 -4.32 -9.00 1.25
C GLU A 194 -3.92 -8.12 2.41
N ALA A 195 -3.38 -6.93 2.14
CA ALA A 195 -2.96 -6.00 3.18
C ALA A 195 -3.37 -4.56 2.86
N LEU A 196 -3.73 -3.84 3.91
CA LEU A 196 -3.95 -2.41 3.94
C LEU A 196 -2.79 -1.80 4.70
N THR A 197 -1.93 -1.06 4.01
CA THR A 197 -0.59 -0.78 4.49
C THR A 197 -0.32 0.71 4.50
N GLY A 198 -0.07 1.29 5.68
CA GLY A 198 0.72 2.51 5.81
C GLY A 198 2.20 2.16 5.79
N PHE A 199 3.00 2.88 5.01
CA PHE A 199 4.43 2.57 4.86
C PHE A 199 5.30 3.81 4.81
N VAL A 200 6.57 3.61 5.20
CA VAL A 200 7.66 4.51 4.92
C VAL A 200 8.87 3.73 4.40
N ASN A 201 9.68 4.37 3.56
CA ASN A 201 10.94 3.82 3.08
C ASN A 201 12.01 4.91 3.14
N TYR A 202 13.15 4.64 3.74
CA TYR A 202 14.22 5.62 3.92
C TYR A 202 15.58 4.95 4.05
N LEU A 203 16.67 5.69 3.89
CA LEU A 203 18.02 5.13 4.04
C LEU A 203 18.29 4.74 5.50
N LYS A 204 19.03 3.66 5.72
CA LYS A 204 19.42 3.25 7.08
C LYS A 204 20.20 4.32 7.85
N SER A 205 20.93 5.17 7.15
CA SER A 205 21.73 6.25 7.70
C SER A 205 20.95 7.55 7.93
N THR A 206 19.65 7.58 7.64
CA THR A 206 18.81 8.78 7.78
C THR A 206 17.65 8.53 8.72
N HIS A 207 17.01 9.62 9.15
CA HIS A 207 15.75 9.54 9.87
C HIS A 207 14.61 9.15 8.93
N GLY A 208 13.57 8.50 9.47
CA GLY A 208 12.35 8.19 8.74
C GLY A 208 11.45 9.40 8.52
N PRO A 209 10.72 9.47 7.39
CA PRO A 209 9.69 10.49 7.16
C PRO A 209 8.49 10.25 8.08
N PRO A 210 7.57 11.22 8.21
CA PRO A 210 6.29 10.95 8.86
C PRO A 210 5.50 9.89 8.08
N MET A 211 4.69 9.09 8.79
CA MET A 211 3.71 8.18 8.18
C MET A 211 2.31 8.79 8.32
N GLY A 212 1.52 8.77 7.24
CA GLY A 212 0.16 9.29 7.25
C GLY A 212 0.13 10.79 7.58
N SER A 213 -0.60 11.18 8.62
CA SER A 213 -0.68 12.57 9.09
C SER A 213 0.57 13.07 9.84
N GLY A 214 1.56 12.20 10.06
CA GLY A 214 2.72 12.51 10.90
C GLY A 214 2.44 12.46 12.40
N HIS A 215 1.28 11.96 12.81
CA HIS A 215 0.89 11.82 14.20
C HIS A 215 0.52 10.36 14.49
N PHE A 216 0.72 9.95 15.74
CA PHE A 216 0.17 8.67 16.20
C PHE A 216 -1.35 8.74 16.20
N PRO A 217 -2.04 7.65 15.83
CA PRO A 217 -3.45 7.49 16.16
C PRO A 217 -3.70 7.72 17.64
N ASP A 218 -4.73 8.49 17.94
CA ASP A 218 -5.20 8.75 19.30
C ASP A 218 -6.48 7.95 19.59
N GLU A 219 -6.91 7.91 20.85
CA GLU A 219 -8.10 7.15 21.26
C GLU A 219 -9.41 7.66 20.64
N LYS A 220 -9.40 8.83 19.96
CA LYS A 220 -10.60 9.40 19.35
C LYS A 220 -10.76 8.99 17.89
N ASP A 221 -9.72 8.43 17.27
CA ASP A 221 -9.73 7.98 15.87
C ASP A 221 -10.33 9.07 14.95
N ASP A 222 -9.92 10.34 15.14
CA ASP A 222 -10.43 11.45 14.34
C ASP A 222 -9.82 11.43 12.93
N ASP A 223 -10.69 11.24 11.93
CA ASP A 223 -10.36 11.16 10.51
C ASP A 223 -9.71 12.46 9.99
N LYS A 224 -9.81 13.57 10.73
CA LYS A 224 -9.15 14.85 10.41
C LYS A 224 -7.73 14.98 10.97
N THR A 225 -7.33 14.15 11.92
CA THR A 225 -6.01 14.27 12.59
C THR A 225 -5.12 13.07 12.33
N THR A 226 -5.71 11.94 11.93
CA THR A 226 -4.98 10.69 11.74
C THR A 226 -5.28 10.05 10.38
N ALA A 227 -4.29 9.40 9.78
CA ALA A 227 -4.52 8.66 8.55
C ALA A 227 -5.26 7.35 8.81
N TYR A 228 -6.05 6.91 7.83
CA TYR A 228 -6.95 5.77 8.00
C TYR A 228 -7.14 4.95 6.73
N PHE A 229 -7.55 3.71 6.97
CA PHE A 229 -8.33 2.94 6.01
C PHE A 229 -9.74 2.75 6.59
N ARG A 230 -10.78 3.04 5.80
CA ARG A 230 -12.18 2.84 6.23
C ARG A 230 -13.05 2.26 5.11
N HIS A 231 -14.26 1.86 5.45
CA HIS A 231 -15.19 1.17 4.57
C HIS A 231 -14.56 -0.05 3.88
N VAL A 232 -13.75 -0.80 4.64
CA VAL A 232 -13.00 -1.95 4.14
C VAL A 232 -13.95 -3.09 3.78
N LYS A 233 -13.78 -3.65 2.58
CA LYS A 233 -14.50 -4.83 2.08
C LYS A 233 -13.55 -5.79 1.36
N ASN A 234 -13.81 -7.08 1.47
CA ASN A 234 -13.14 -8.11 0.66
C ASN A 234 -13.99 -8.48 -0.56
N TYR A 235 -13.39 -9.13 -1.54
CA TYR A 235 -14.08 -9.70 -2.70
C TYR A 235 -14.13 -11.22 -2.66
N ASP A 236 -15.27 -11.77 -3.09
CA ASP A 236 -15.41 -13.20 -3.34
C ASP A 236 -14.97 -13.57 -4.77
N SER A 237 -14.94 -14.87 -5.05
CA SER A 237 -14.56 -15.41 -6.37
C SER A 237 -15.47 -14.99 -7.52
N LYS A 238 -16.63 -14.40 -7.23
CA LYS A 238 -17.61 -13.90 -8.21
C LYS A 238 -17.50 -12.38 -8.40
N GLY A 239 -16.48 -11.74 -7.82
CA GLY A 239 -16.28 -10.29 -7.90
C GLY A 239 -17.27 -9.49 -7.04
N ARG A 240 -17.89 -10.10 -6.02
CA ARG A 240 -18.84 -9.42 -5.13
C ARG A 240 -18.12 -8.97 -3.87
N ALA A 241 -18.29 -7.69 -3.52
CA ALA A 241 -17.74 -7.12 -2.30
C ALA A 241 -18.59 -7.50 -1.08
N PHE A 242 -17.94 -7.91 0.01
CA PHE A 242 -18.58 -8.29 1.28
C PHE A 242 -17.80 -7.76 2.50
N GLU A 243 -18.48 -7.66 3.63
CA GLU A 243 -17.87 -7.17 4.88
C GLU A 243 -16.86 -8.18 5.45
N PRO A 244 -15.72 -7.75 5.99
CA PRO A 244 -14.64 -8.62 6.48
C PRO A 244 -14.95 -9.36 7.79
N VAL A 245 -16.22 -9.61 8.12
CA VAL A 245 -16.68 -10.20 9.41
C VAL A 245 -16.04 -11.57 9.67
N THR A 246 -15.90 -12.39 8.63
CA THR A 246 -15.35 -13.75 8.71
C THR A 246 -13.90 -13.83 8.26
N VAL A 247 -13.27 -12.68 7.96
CA VAL A 247 -11.90 -12.63 7.45
C VAL A 247 -10.96 -12.36 8.62
N ASN A 248 -10.02 -13.29 8.84
CA ASN A 248 -9.02 -13.15 9.90
C ASN A 248 -7.94 -12.15 9.48
N MET A 249 -8.19 -10.88 9.77
CA MET A 249 -7.24 -9.79 9.66
C MET A 249 -6.33 -9.78 10.90
N THR A 250 -5.03 -9.54 10.69
CA THR A 250 -4.01 -9.51 11.74
C THR A 250 -3.13 -8.28 11.56
N PRO A 251 -2.78 -7.57 12.65
CA PRO A 251 -1.93 -6.40 12.56
C PRO A 251 -0.48 -6.80 12.30
N LEU A 252 0.28 -5.92 11.66
CA LEU A 252 1.73 -5.98 11.55
C LEU A 252 2.30 -4.57 11.64
N VAL A 253 3.01 -4.32 12.75
CA VAL A 253 3.78 -3.10 12.98
C VAL A 253 5.23 -3.51 13.26
N ASP A 254 6.16 -3.02 12.46
CA ASP A 254 7.56 -3.44 12.56
C ASP A 254 8.41 -2.53 13.48
N LYS A 255 7.98 -1.27 13.68
CA LYS A 255 8.60 -0.33 14.60
C LYS A 255 7.54 0.46 15.40
N PRO A 256 6.94 -0.17 16.42
CA PRO A 256 5.84 0.42 17.19
C PRO A 256 6.21 1.72 17.93
N ASP A 257 7.50 1.91 18.28
CA ASP A 257 7.96 3.17 18.89
C ASP A 257 7.90 4.37 17.92
N CYS A 258 7.79 4.12 16.61
CA CYS A 258 7.79 5.15 15.58
C CYS A 258 6.46 5.28 14.86
N TYR A 259 5.80 4.16 14.58
CA TYR A 259 4.56 4.12 13.82
C TYR A 259 3.64 3.09 14.46
N THR A 260 2.36 3.42 14.58
CA THR A 260 1.37 2.54 15.18
C THR A 260 0.10 2.49 14.33
N GLU A 261 -0.77 1.55 14.68
CA GLU A 261 -2.12 1.42 14.14
C GLU A 261 -3.12 1.18 15.29
N THR A 262 -4.40 1.36 15.01
CA THR A 262 -5.50 1.05 15.93
C THR A 262 -6.25 -0.22 15.53
N ASP A 263 -7.00 -0.78 16.47
CA ASP A 263 -7.75 -2.01 16.27
C ASP A 263 -8.66 -1.95 15.03
N PHE A 264 -8.62 -3.01 14.22
CA PHE A 264 -9.47 -3.14 13.04
C PHE A 264 -10.90 -3.55 13.41
N LEU A 265 -11.78 -2.55 13.54
CA LEU A 265 -13.12 -2.72 14.07
C LEU A 265 -14.19 -2.07 13.20
N PRO A 266 -15.45 -2.54 13.27
CA PRO A 266 -16.57 -1.85 12.65
C PRO A 266 -16.89 -0.56 13.41
N GLY A 267 -17.05 0.56 12.69
CA GLY A 267 -17.40 1.87 13.24
C GLY A 267 -18.66 2.47 12.60
N ILE A 268 -19.41 3.26 13.38
CA ILE A 268 -20.59 4.00 12.89
C ILE A 268 -20.15 4.95 11.77
N ASN A 269 -20.78 4.85 10.61
CA ASN A 269 -20.45 5.62 9.40
C ASN A 269 -19.00 5.49 8.89
N LYS A 270 -18.22 4.53 9.42
CA LYS A 270 -16.85 4.22 8.99
C LYS A 270 -16.73 2.82 8.39
N GLY A 271 -17.72 1.94 8.61
CA GLY A 271 -17.60 0.52 8.27
C GLY A 271 -16.43 -0.12 9.04
N TYR A 272 -15.88 -1.22 8.52
CA TYR A 272 -14.60 -1.72 9.04
C TYR A 272 -13.48 -0.75 8.71
N HIS A 273 -12.70 -0.39 9.73
CA HIS A 273 -11.68 0.64 9.63
C HIS A 273 -10.56 0.44 10.66
N PHE A 274 -9.46 1.13 10.42
CA PHE A 274 -8.39 1.35 11.38
C PHE A 274 -7.64 2.63 11.01
N HIS A 275 -6.95 3.19 11.99
CA HIS A 275 -6.09 4.36 11.82
C HIS A 275 -4.63 3.94 11.91
N TYR A 276 -3.75 4.69 11.26
CA TYR A 276 -2.31 4.46 11.29
C TYR A 276 -1.55 5.78 11.18
N GLY A 277 -0.32 5.80 11.68
CA GLY A 277 0.53 6.97 11.55
C GLY A 277 1.70 6.99 12.53
N GLY A 278 2.49 8.05 12.42
CA GLY A 278 3.57 8.34 13.35
C GLY A 278 4.48 9.46 12.86
N PRO A 279 5.23 10.10 13.78
CA PRO A 279 6.04 11.26 13.49
C PRO A 279 7.28 10.93 12.64
N SER A 280 7.87 11.99 12.06
CA SER A 280 9.20 11.92 11.47
C SER A 280 10.27 11.70 12.55
N GLY A 281 11.48 11.32 12.15
CA GLY A 281 12.61 11.21 13.06
C GLY A 281 12.94 9.78 13.47
N CYS A 282 12.16 8.79 13.01
CA CYS A 282 12.37 7.39 13.34
C CYS A 282 13.79 6.93 12.96
N VAL A 283 14.53 6.38 13.92
CA VAL A 283 15.86 5.80 13.70
C VAL A 283 15.71 4.29 13.47
N GLY A 284 16.50 3.78 12.52
CA GLY A 284 16.44 2.42 11.97
C GLY A 284 16.47 1.28 12.97
#